data_AF-A0A3M1H3U5-F1
#
_entry.id   AF-A0A3M1H3U5-F1
#
_cell.length_a   1.000
_cell.length_b   1.000
_cell.length_c   1.000
_cell.angle_alpha   90.00
_cell.angle_beta   90.00
_cell.angle_gamma   90.00
#
_symmetry.space_group_name_H-M   'P 1'
#
loop_
_entity.id
_entity.type
_entity.pdbx_description
1 polymer ?
#
loop_
_entity_poly.entity_id
_entity_poly.type
_entity_poly.pdbx_seq_one_letter_code
_entity_poly.pdbx_strand_id
1 'polypeptide(L)' 'MRLAFAYNTNGFAHHRLEDCLALLADLGYDGVALTLDVHHLDPLRAQAHEVAA' A
#
# COMPACT_ATOMS: atom_id res chain seq x y z
N MET A 1 22.57 12.33 0.66
CA MET A 1 21.16 12.17 0.24
C MET A 1 20.87 10.69 0.13
N ARG A 2 19.83 10.19 0.81
CA ARG A 2 19.36 8.80 0.65
C ARG A 2 18.21 8.82 -0.37
N LEU A 3 18.28 7.97 -1.39
CA LEU A 3 17.13 7.75 -2.27
C LEU A 3 16.09 6.91 -1.52
N ALA A 4 14.84 7.34 -1.56
CA ALA A 4 13.70 6.60 -1.03
C ALA A 4 12.93 5.97 -2.18
N PHE A 5 12.78 4.65 -2.16
CA PHE A 5 12.03 3.91 -3.17
C PHE A 5 10.64 3.58 -2.66
N ALA A 6 9.65 3.66 -3.56
CA ALA A 6 8.29 3.24 -3.28
C ALA A 6 7.78 2.27 -4.36
N TYR A 7 6.86 1.39 -3.96
CA TYR A 7 6.26 0.38 -4.83
C TYR A 7 4.74 0.59 -4.95
N ASN A 8 4.16 0.34 -6.11
CA ASN A 8 2.71 0.42 -6.30
C ASN A 8 2.05 -0.91 -5.90
N THR A 9 1.01 -0.90 -5.06
CA THR A 9 0.42 -2.14 -4.55
C THR A 9 -0.36 -2.95 -5.60
N ASN A 10 -0.45 -2.50 -6.86
CA ASN A 10 -1.14 -3.22 -7.94
C ASN A 10 -0.56 -4.63 -8.22
N GLY A 11 0.72 -4.87 -7.89
CA GLY A 11 1.34 -6.19 -7.96
C GLY A 11 0.87 -7.18 -6.90
N PHE A 12 0.13 -6.72 -5.88
CA PHE A 12 -0.30 -7.49 -4.71
C PHE A 12 -1.81 -7.74 -4.67
N ALA A 13 -2.50 -7.75 -5.82
CA ALA A 13 -3.97 -7.88 -5.93
C ALA A 13 -4.62 -9.07 -5.18
N HIS A 14 -3.83 -10.05 -4.70
CA HIS A 14 -4.32 -11.21 -3.93
C HIS A 14 -3.76 -11.29 -2.50
N HIS A 15 -3.08 -10.25 -2.04
CA HIS A 15 -2.57 -10.15 -0.67
C HIS A 15 -3.39 -9.13 0.11
N ARG A 16 -3.37 -9.23 1.44
CA ARG A 16 -3.86 -8.16 2.29
C ARG A 16 -2.89 -6.99 2.25
N LEU A 17 -3.38 -5.77 2.49
CA LEU A 17 -2.51 -4.59 2.49
C LEU A 17 -1.39 -4.72 3.52
N GLU A 18 -1.68 -5.25 4.70
CA GLU A 18 -0.70 -5.42 5.78
C GLU A 18 0.45 -6.36 5.39
N ASP A 19 0.12 -7.46 4.71
CA ASP A 19 1.12 -8.44 4.24
C ASP A 19 2.01 -7.82 3.14
N CYS A 20 1.42 -7.02 2.25
CA CYS A 20 2.16 -6.26 1.23
C CYS A 20 3.13 -5.27 1.87
N LEU A 21 2.68 -4.48 2.86
CA LEU A 21 3.51 -3.49 3.55
C LEU A 21 4.68 -4.14 4.30
N ALA A 22 4.44 -5.26 4.99
CA ALA A 22 5.49 -5.99 5.69
C ALA A 22 6.58 -6.48 4.71
N LEU A 23 6.17 -7.09 3.58
CA LEU A 23 7.11 -7.56 2.57
C LEU A 23 7.91 -6.42 1.94
N LEU A 24 7.27 -5.30 1.63
CA LEU A 24 7.95 -4.15 1.02
C LEU A 24 8.95 -3.50 1.98
N ALA A 25 8.64 -3.44 3.27
CA ALA A 25 9.57 -3.00 4.31
C ALA A 25 10.80 -3.93 4.39
N ASP A 26 10.58 -5.25 4.37
CA ASP A 26 11.67 -6.25 4.38
C ASP A 26 12.57 -6.15 3.13
N LEU A 27 12.01 -5.74 1.99
CA LEU A 27 12.74 -5.48 0.75
C LEU A 27 13.46 -4.12 0.71
N GLY A 28 13.27 -3.28 1.74
CA GLY A 28 13.93 -1.97 1.86
C GLY A 28 13.23 -0.83 1.12
N TYR A 29 11.95 -0.97 0.79
CA TYR A 29 11.15 0.15 0.30
C TYR A 29 10.76 1.07 1.46
N ASP A 30 10.82 2.37 1.21
CA ASP A 30 10.54 3.41 2.20
C ASP A 30 9.10 3.95 2.08
N GLY A 31 8.31 3.46 1.11
CA GLY A 31 6.92 3.86 0.92
C GLY A 31 6.16 3.02 -0.10
N VAL A 32 4.87 3.33 -0.25
CA VAL A 32 3.99 2.71 -1.25
C VAL A 32 3.11 3.73 -1.96
N ALA A 33 2.77 3.43 -3.20
CA ALA A 33 1.63 4.03 -3.88
C ALA A 33 0.44 3.08 -3.78
N LEU A 34 -0.53 3.44 -2.94
CA LEU A 34 -1.69 2.59 -2.64
C LEU A 34 -2.65 2.53 -3.84
N THR A 35 -2.99 1.32 -4.27
CA THR A 35 -4.00 1.09 -5.32
C THR A 35 -5.41 1.23 -4.75
N LEU A 36 -6.25 2.01 -5.43
CA LEU A 36 -7.68 2.11 -5.11
C LEU A 36 -8.42 0.94 -5.74
N ASP A 37 -8.55 -0.15 -5.00
CA ASP A 37 -9.23 -1.38 -5.40
C ASP A 37 -9.91 -2.05 -4.19
N VAL A 38 -10.72 -3.07 -4.45
CA VAL A 38 -11.46 -3.80 -3.40
C VAL A 38 -10.58 -4.52 -2.38
N HIS A 39 -9.30 -4.72 -2.67
CA HIS A 39 -8.37 -5.49 -1.85
C HIS A 39 -7.52 -4.59 -0.94
N HIS A 40 -7.10 -3.43 -1.41
CA HIS A 40 -6.19 -2.52 -0.72
C HIS A 40 -6.90 -1.29 -0.14
N LEU A 41 -7.76 -0.63 -0.91
CA LEU A 41 -8.55 0.51 -0.46
C LEU A 41 -9.74 0.73 -1.38
N ASP A 42 -10.91 0.20 -0.98
CA ASP A 42 -12.13 0.29 -1.78
C ASP A 42 -12.69 1.72 -1.72
N PRO A 43 -12.66 2.50 -2.82
CA PRO A 43 -13.11 3.89 -2.81
C PRO A 43 -14.62 4.04 -2.53
N LEU A 44 -15.40 2.95 -2.66
CA LEU A 44 -16.84 2.96 -2.42
C LEU A 44 -17.21 2.51 -1.00
N ARG A 45 -16.25 2.01 -0.22
CA ARG A 45 -16.49 1.49 1.14
C ARG A 45 -15.57 2.11 2.20
N ALA A 46 -14.46 2.71 1.78
CA ALA A 46 -13.51 3.35 2.66
C ALA A 46 -14.17 4.43 3.53
N GLN A 47 -13.76 4.44 4.79
CA GLN A 47 -14.14 5.41 5.81
C GLN A 47 -13.10 6.53 5.89
N ALA A 48 -13.50 7.68 6.43
CA ALA A 48 -12.62 8.85 6.52
C ALA A 48 -11.31 8.57 7.29
N HIS A 49 -11.34 7.71 8.31
CA HIS A 49 -10.16 7.36 9.11
C HIS A 49 -9.15 6.50 8.34
N GLU A 50 -9.54 5.86 7.24
CA GLU A 50 -8.67 5.03 6.40
C GLU A 50 -7.92 5.87 5.36
N VAL A 51 -8.38 7.11 5.11
CA VAL A 51 -7.84 8.01 4.08
C VAL A 51 -7.14 9.23 4.70
N ALA A 52 -7.45 9.57 5.94
CA ALA A 52 -6.83 10.69 6.65
C ALA A 52 -5.36 10.37 7.00
N ALA A 53 -4.45 11.22 6.53
CA ALA A 53 -3.00 11.16 6.78
C ALA A 53 -2.59 11.85 8.09
#